data_AF-A0A2E8B3D5-F1
#
_entry.id   AF-A0A2E8B3D5-F1
#
_cell.length_a   1.000
_cell.length_b   1.000
_cell.length_c   1.000
_cell.angle_alpha   90.00
_cell.angle_beta   90.00
_cell.angle_gamma   90.00
#
_symmetry.space_group_name_H-M   'P 1'
#
loop_
_entity.id
_entity.type
_entity.pdbx_description
1 polymer ?
#
loop_
_entity_poly.entity_id
_entity_poly.type
_entity_poly.pdbx_seq_one_letter_code
_entity_poly.pdbx_strand_id
1 'polypeptide(L)'
;MQIHGPVKVHGPQVVNAPHQNSVSRPQAVNGGLQQVDQLDISDEARAASEALETAPMRHERVAEIRTQIANGTYETSEKLEAAFDRLLDELG
;
A
#
# COMPACT_ATOMS: atom_id res chain seq x y z
N MET A 1 -11.90 -51.09 -47.52
CA MET A 1 -11.26 -49.88 -46.95
C MET A 1 -11.75 -48.66 -47.71
N GLN A 2 -12.78 -47.98 -47.20
CA GLN A 2 -13.09 -46.59 -47.56
C GLN A 2 -14.08 -46.07 -46.53
N ILE A 3 -13.55 -45.51 -45.45
CA ILE A 3 -14.33 -44.84 -44.42
C ILE A 3 -14.53 -43.42 -44.93
N HIS A 4 -15.76 -43.06 -45.30
CA HIS A 4 -16.09 -41.67 -45.60
C HIS A 4 -16.41 -41.00 -44.26
N GLY A 5 -15.54 -40.08 -43.84
CA GLY A 5 -15.61 -39.41 -42.55
C GLY A 5 -16.86 -38.53 -42.40
N PRO A 6 -17.36 -38.33 -41.17
CA PRO A 6 -18.59 -37.59 -40.92
C PRO A 6 -18.32 -36.09 -40.79
N VAL A 7 -19.37 -35.32 -41.08
CA VAL A 7 -19.61 -33.92 -40.67
C VAL A 7 -19.02 -32.82 -41.59
N LYS A 8 -19.92 -32.19 -42.35
CA LYS A 8 -19.78 -30.77 -42.70
C LYS A 8 -20.13 -29.96 -41.46
N VAL A 9 -19.13 -29.50 -40.71
CA VAL A 9 -19.34 -28.58 -39.59
C VAL A 9 -19.80 -27.25 -40.20
N HIS A 10 -21.08 -26.91 -40.06
CA HIS A 10 -21.47 -25.53 -40.26
C HIS A 10 -20.97 -24.73 -39.06
N GLY A 11 -20.16 -23.71 -39.32
CA GLY A 11 -19.79 -22.74 -38.30
C GLY A 11 -21.04 -22.02 -37.76
N PRO A 12 -21.00 -21.47 -36.54
CA PRO A 12 -22.15 -20.81 -35.95
C PRO A 12 -22.62 -19.66 -36.84
N GLN A 13 -23.83 -19.77 -37.39
CA GLN A 13 -24.46 -18.68 -38.13
C GLN A 13 -25.11 -17.74 -37.11
N VAL A 14 -24.58 -16.53 -37.03
CA VAL A 14 -25.11 -15.49 -36.15
C VAL A 14 -26.46 -14.98 -36.68
N VAL A 15 -27.50 -15.11 -35.86
CA VAL A 15 -28.80 -14.50 -36.12
C VAL A 15 -28.71 -13.04 -35.69
N ASN A 16 -28.64 -12.13 -36.67
CA ASN A 16 -28.62 -10.70 -36.39
C ASN A 16 -30.08 -10.21 -36.23
N ALA A 17 -30.46 -9.84 -35.01
CA ALA A 17 -31.75 -9.21 -34.77
C ALA A 17 -31.77 -7.84 -35.47
N PRO A 18 -32.79 -7.50 -36.28
CA PRO A 18 -32.86 -6.16 -36.81
C PRO A 18 -33.15 -5.23 -35.63
N HIS A 19 -32.37 -4.14 -35.55
CA HIS A 19 -32.53 -2.99 -34.64
C HIS A 19 -32.57 -3.31 -33.12
N GLN A 20 -31.38 -3.41 -32.50
CA GLN A 20 -31.25 -3.02 -31.08
C GLN A 20 -30.15 -1.97 -30.94
N ASN A 21 -30.62 -0.83 -30.44
CA ASN A 21 -29.92 0.42 -30.20
C ASN A 21 -28.61 0.20 -29.43
N SER A 22 -27.52 0.79 -29.90
CA SER A 22 -26.22 0.74 -29.23
C SER A 22 -26.32 1.40 -27.85
N VAL A 23 -26.35 0.58 -26.80
CA VAL A 23 -26.02 1.03 -25.45
C VAL A 23 -24.58 0.65 -25.22
N SER A 24 -23.73 1.68 -25.08
CA SER A 24 -22.30 1.57 -24.78
C SER A 24 -22.07 0.60 -23.63
N ARG A 25 -21.56 -0.60 -23.93
CA ARG A 25 -21.12 -1.54 -22.91
C ARG A 25 -19.77 -1.04 -22.38
N PRO A 26 -19.61 -0.75 -21.09
CA PRO A 26 -18.29 -0.46 -20.54
C PRO A 26 -17.42 -1.70 -20.77
N GLN A 27 -16.21 -1.49 -21.29
CA GLN A 27 -15.22 -2.56 -21.36
C GLN A 27 -14.99 -3.08 -19.95
N ALA A 28 -15.21 -4.39 -19.75
CA ALA A 28 -14.74 -5.05 -18.55
C ALA A 28 -13.21 -4.99 -18.58
N VAL A 29 -12.64 -4.06 -17.82
CA VAL A 29 -11.25 -4.12 -17.39
C VAL A 29 -11.08 -5.47 -16.70
N ASN A 30 -10.41 -6.41 -17.36
CA ASN A 30 -9.88 -7.60 -16.71
C ASN A 30 -8.72 -7.13 -15.82
N GLY A 31 -9.06 -6.45 -14.72
CA GLY A 31 -8.15 -6.29 -13.60
C GLY A 31 -7.92 -7.68 -13.06
N GLY A 32 -6.75 -8.25 -13.34
CA GLY A 32 -6.31 -9.46 -12.65
C GLY A 32 -6.53 -9.25 -11.16
N LEU A 33 -7.05 -10.27 -10.49
CA LEU A 33 -7.24 -10.26 -9.05
C LEU A 33 -5.86 -10.00 -8.42
N GLN A 34 -5.55 -8.75 -8.12
CA GLN A 34 -4.40 -8.40 -7.31
C GLN A 34 -4.71 -9.02 -5.95
N GLN A 35 -3.96 -10.06 -5.60
CA GLN A 35 -4.01 -10.62 -4.27
C GLN A 35 -3.64 -9.49 -3.32
N VAL A 36 -4.63 -9.03 -2.54
CA VAL A 36 -4.44 -7.95 -1.59
C VAL A 36 -4.07 -8.60 -0.26
N ASP A 37 -2.89 -8.26 0.25
CA ASP A 37 -2.50 -8.69 1.59
C ASP A 37 -3.40 -8.02 2.62
N GLN A 38 -3.90 -8.79 3.59
CA GLN A 38 -4.67 -8.28 4.71
C GLN A 38 -3.74 -8.07 5.91
N LEU A 39 -3.77 -6.86 6.48
CA LEU A 39 -3.08 -6.50 7.70
C LEU A 39 -4.10 -6.33 8.82
N ASP A 40 -4.06 -7.22 9.81
CA ASP A 40 -4.84 -7.09 11.05
C ASP A 40 -3.92 -6.60 12.17
N ILE A 41 -4.23 -5.43 12.73
CA ILE A 41 -3.53 -4.85 13.88
C ILE A 41 -4.27 -5.26 15.15
N SER A 42 -3.53 -5.71 16.18
CA SER A 42 -4.14 -6.12 17.44
C SER A 42 -4.73 -4.92 18.19
N ASP A 43 -5.78 -5.18 18.98
CA ASP A 43 -6.45 -4.13 19.76
C ASP A 43 -5.49 -3.46 20.76
N GLU A 44 -4.54 -4.21 21.31
CA GLU A 44 -3.53 -3.69 22.23
C GLU A 44 -2.53 -2.78 21.53
N ALA A 45 -2.07 -3.16 20.33
CA ALA A 45 -1.16 -2.34 19.53
C ALA A 45 -1.82 -1.01 19.13
N ARG A 46 -3.11 -1.06 18.78
CA ARG A 46 -3.89 0.12 18.44
C ARG A 46 -4.06 1.06 19.66
N ALA A 47 -4.43 0.50 20.81
CA ALA A 47 -4.56 1.28 22.04
C ALA A 47 -3.23 1.91 22.49
N ALA A 48 -2.11 1.19 22.35
CA ALA A 48 -0.78 1.71 22.66
C ALA A 48 -0.39 2.89 21.75
N SER A 49 -0.73 2.82 20.45
CA SER A 49 -0.46 3.92 19.52
C SER A 49 -1.30 5.16 19.84
N GLU A 50 -2.59 4.99 20.15
CA GLU A 50 -3.49 6.09 20.52
C GLU A 50 -3.03 6.78 21.84
N ALA A 51 -2.51 5.99 22.80
CA ALA A 51 -1.95 6.51 24.04
C ALA A 51 -0.67 7.33 23.82
N LEU A 52 0.18 6.94 22.86
CA LEU A 52 1.37 7.70 22.47
C LEU A 52 1.01 9.01 21.76
N GLU A 53 -0.01 9.01 20.89
CA GLU A 53 -0.47 10.22 20.20
C GLU A 53 -1.02 11.28 21.15
N THR A 54 -1.71 10.84 22.20
CA THR A 54 -2.33 11.73 23.20
C THR A 54 -1.36 12.15 24.31
N ALA A 55 -0.14 11.60 24.34
CA ALA A 55 0.85 11.94 25.33
C ALA A 55 1.25 13.44 25.19
N PRO A 56 1.26 14.20 26.29
CA PRO A 56 1.59 15.62 26.23
C PRO A 56 3.04 15.81 25.76
N MET A 57 3.25 16.76 24.85
CA MET A 57 4.60 17.14 24.45
C MET A 57 5.40 17.65 25.65
N ARG A 58 6.66 17.21 25.74
CA ARG A 58 7.61 17.64 26.77
C ARG A 58 8.20 19.02 26.43
N HIS A 59 7.37 20.06 26.55
CA HIS A 59 7.71 21.43 26.15
C HIS A 59 8.99 21.97 26.81
N GLU A 60 9.22 21.67 28.09
CA GLU A 60 10.43 22.07 28.80
C GLU A 60 11.70 21.51 28.15
N ARG A 61 11.69 20.21 27.81
CA ARG A 61 12.82 19.55 27.15
C ARG A 61 13.05 20.12 25.76
N VAL A 62 11.99 20.44 25.02
CA VAL A 62 12.09 21.09 23.71
C VAL A 62 12.72 22.47 23.83
N ALA A 63 12.32 23.28 24.83
CA ALA A 63 12.87 24.61 25.06
C ALA A 63 14.37 24.56 25.43
N GLU A 64 14.75 23.61 26.29
CA GLU A 64 16.15 23.37 26.66
C GLU A 64 16.99 23.01 25.42
N ILE A 65 16.53 22.05 24.62
CA ILE A 65 17.22 21.62 23.40
C ILE A 65 17.35 22.78 22.40
N ARG A 66 16.28 23.56 22.19
CA ARG A 66 16.32 24.76 21.32
C ARG A 66 17.41 25.74 21.77
N THR A 67 17.55 25.92 23.09
CA THR A 67 18.58 26.81 23.66
C THR A 67 19.98 26.25 23.41
N GLN A 68 20.20 24.94 23.59
CA GLN A 68 21.48 24.29 23.29
C GLN A 68 21.85 24.41 21.80
N ILE A 69 20.87 24.28 20.91
CA ILE A 69 21.08 24.43 19.45
C ILE A 69 21.47 25.88 19.12
N ALA A 70 20.74 26.86 19.68
CA ALA A 70 21.05 28.28 19.47
C ALA A 70 22.45 28.67 19.97
N ASN A 71 22.90 28.05 21.06
CA ASN A 71 24.24 28.24 21.62
C ASN A 71 25.33 27.41 20.93
N GLY A 72 24.97 26.55 19.96
CA GLY A 72 25.91 25.66 19.27
C GLY A 72 26.48 24.54 20.14
N THR A 73 25.89 24.27 21.31
CA THR A 73 26.37 23.23 22.25
C THR A 73 25.59 21.92 22.15
N TYR A 74 24.60 21.85 21.26
CA TYR A 74 23.80 20.65 21.09
C TYR A 74 24.58 19.52 20.42
N GLU A 75 25.41 19.82 19.44
CA GLU A 75 26.15 18.85 18.64
C GLU A 75 27.44 18.43 19.36
N THR A 76 27.42 17.23 19.94
CA THR A 76 28.59 16.60 20.56
C THR A 76 28.92 15.31 19.83
N SER A 77 30.19 14.91 19.84
CA SER A 77 30.63 13.66 19.18
C SER A 77 29.82 12.45 19.65
N GLU A 78 29.55 12.36 20.96
CA GLU A 78 28.75 11.28 21.56
C GLU A 78 27.31 11.25 21.03
N LYS A 79 26.65 12.42 20.88
CA LYS A 79 25.29 12.49 20.32
C LYS A 79 25.27 12.13 18.83
N LEU A 80 26.32 12.47 18.08
CA LEU A 80 26.42 12.15 16.67
C LEU A 80 26.65 10.65 16.45
N GLU A 81 27.51 10.02 17.25
CA GLU A 81 27.74 8.57 17.22
C GLU A 81 26.45 7.81 17.55
N ALA A 82 25.78 8.18 18.65
CA ALA A 82 24.51 7.57 19.04
C ALA A 82 23.38 7.80 18.01
N ALA A 83 23.39 8.93 17.30
CA ALA A 83 22.43 9.19 16.22
C ALA A 83 22.73 8.33 14.99
N PHE A 84 24.01 8.11 14.68
CA PHE A 84 24.43 7.27 13.56
C PHE A 84 24.10 5.80 13.83
N ASP A 85 24.36 5.30 15.03
CA ASP A 85 24.01 3.93 15.41
C ASP A 85 22.50 3.67 15.28
N ARG A 86 21.67 4.57 15.81
CA ARG A 86 20.21 4.45 15.69
C ARG A 86 19.71 4.52 14.25
N LEU A 87 20.36 5.33 13.41
CA LEU A 87 20.03 5.40 11.99
C LEU A 87 20.34 4.07 11.29
N LEU A 88 21.48 3.44 11.61
CA LEU A 88 21.83 2.15 11.06
C LEU A 88 20.88 1.05 11.56
N ASP A 89 20.47 1.09 12.83
CA ASP A 89 19.45 0.18 13.39
C ASP A 89 18.09 0.33 12.71
N GLU A 90 17.72 1.53 12.24
CA GLU A 90 16.46 1.77 11.51
C GLU A 90 16.52 1.28 10.06
N LEU A 91 17.70 1.27 9.45
CA LEU A 91 17.91 0.86 8.06
C LEU A 91 18.18 -0.64 7.88
N GLY A 92 18.59 -1.33 8.95
CA GLY A 92 18.89 -2.77 8.97
C GLY A 92 17.67 -3.64 9.23
#